data_AF-A0A804N2L0-F1
#
_entry.id   AF-A0A804N2L0-F1
#
_cell.length_a   1.000
_cell.length_b   1.000
_cell.length_c   1.000
_cell.angle_alpha   90.00
_cell.angle_beta   90.00
_cell.angle_gamma   90.00
#
_symmetry.space_group_name_H-M   'P 1'
#
loop_
_entity.id
_entity.type
_entity.pdbx_description
1 polymer ?
#
loop_
_entity_poly.entity_id
_entity_poly.type
_entity_poly.pdbx_seq_one_letter_code
_entity_poly.pdbx_strand_id
1 'polypeptide(L)'
;MATWKVAPALAAGCTAVLKPSELASVTCLELADICKEVGLPSGVLNIVTRLGPDAGAPLSAHPDVDKVAFTGSFETGKKIMASAAPMVKPVTLELGGKSPIVVFDDVDIDKAVEWTLFGCFWTNGITIQPHVAFG
;
A
#
# COMPACT_ATOMS: atom_id res chain seq x y z
N MET A 1 -3.83 1.16 -4.92
CA MET A 1 -2.84 0.52 -4.02
C MET A 1 -3.13 -0.94 -3.71
N ALA A 2 -4.38 -1.36 -3.45
CA ALA A 2 -4.70 -2.76 -3.10
C ALA A 2 -4.15 -3.78 -4.12
N THR A 3 -4.34 -3.51 -5.42
CA THR A 3 -3.90 -4.39 -6.51
C THR A 3 -2.39 -4.61 -6.55
N TRP A 4 -1.57 -3.64 -6.16
CA TRP A 4 -0.11 -3.79 -6.10
C TRP A 4 0.37 -4.82 -5.08
N LYS A 5 -0.49 -5.21 -4.13
CA LYS A 5 -0.20 -6.26 -3.15
C LYS A 5 -0.95 -7.54 -3.47
N VAL A 6 -2.24 -7.43 -3.79
CA VAL A 6 -3.09 -8.60 -4.05
C VAL A 6 -2.70 -9.31 -5.35
N ALA A 7 -2.52 -8.59 -6.45
CA ALA A 7 -2.24 -9.21 -7.75
C ALA A 7 -0.94 -10.06 -7.74
N PRO A 8 0.23 -9.56 -7.28
CA PRO A 8 1.42 -10.40 -7.23
C PRO A 8 1.32 -11.53 -6.20
N ALA A 9 0.60 -11.37 -5.09
CA ALA A 9 0.38 -12.45 -4.13
C ALA A 9 -0.41 -13.61 -4.78
N LEU A 10 -1.53 -13.29 -5.44
CA LEU A 10 -2.34 -14.30 -6.13
C LEU A 10 -1.59 -14.95 -7.30
N ALA A 11 -0.84 -14.17 -8.08
CA ALA A 11 -0.04 -14.69 -9.18
C ALA A 11 1.07 -15.65 -8.70
N ALA A 12 1.61 -15.44 -7.51
CA ALA A 12 2.58 -16.33 -6.88
C ALA A 12 1.95 -17.58 -6.24
N GLY A 13 0.63 -17.74 -6.31
CA GLY A 13 -0.10 -18.86 -5.69
C GLY A 13 -0.36 -18.69 -4.19
N CYS A 14 -0.15 -17.49 -3.64
CA CYS A 14 -0.49 -17.21 -2.24
C CYS A 14 -1.99 -16.94 -2.09
N THR A 15 -2.50 -17.14 -0.88
CA THR A 15 -3.76 -16.52 -0.43
C THR A 15 -3.47 -15.16 0.20
N ALA A 16 -4.48 -14.30 0.26
CA ALA A 16 -4.35 -12.95 0.81
C ALA A 16 -5.52 -12.56 1.71
N VAL A 17 -5.18 -11.88 2.80
CA VAL A 17 -6.14 -11.12 3.63
C VAL A 17 -5.82 -9.64 3.48
N LEU A 18 -6.70 -8.90 2.82
CA LEU A 18 -6.58 -7.46 2.62
C LEU A 18 -7.37 -6.70 3.70
N LYS A 19 -6.69 -5.87 4.48
CA LYS A 19 -7.33 -4.86 5.33
C LYS A 19 -7.16 -3.45 4.74
N PRO A 20 -8.13 -2.91 3.99
CA PRO A 20 -8.05 -1.53 3.51
C PRO A 20 -8.19 -0.52 4.66
N SER A 21 -7.90 0.74 4.36
CA SER A 21 -8.24 1.84 5.28
C SER A 21 -9.75 1.89 5.50
N GLU A 22 -10.15 2.07 6.75
CA GLU A 22 -11.54 2.29 7.15
C GLU A 22 -12.17 3.52 6.47
N LEU A 23 -11.35 4.49 6.06
CA LEU A 23 -11.80 5.70 5.35
C LEU A 23 -12.01 5.49 3.85
N ALA A 24 -11.44 4.41 3.28
CA ALA A 24 -11.41 4.18 1.83
C ALA A 24 -11.45 2.69 1.50
N SER A 25 -12.53 2.02 1.92
CA SER A 25 -12.69 0.56 1.81
C SER A 25 -13.55 0.11 0.63
N VAL A 26 -14.46 0.96 0.14
CA VAL A 26 -15.51 0.59 -0.83
C VAL A 26 -14.93 -0.02 -2.11
N THR A 27 -13.91 0.60 -2.72
CA THR A 27 -13.30 0.07 -3.95
C THR A 27 -12.59 -1.27 -3.76
N CYS A 28 -12.19 -1.61 -2.53
CA CYS A 28 -11.66 -2.93 -2.24
C CYS A 28 -12.79 -3.96 -2.13
N LEU A 29 -13.98 -3.58 -1.67
CA LEU A 29 -15.14 -4.47 -1.65
C LEU A 29 -15.64 -4.77 -3.08
N GLU A 30 -15.65 -3.76 -3.97
CA GLU A 30 -15.92 -3.96 -5.39
C GLU A 30 -14.93 -4.97 -6.02
N LEU A 31 -13.64 -4.90 -5.64
CA LEU A 31 -12.66 -5.90 -6.06
C LEU A 31 -13.02 -7.31 -5.58
N ALA A 32 -13.57 -7.48 -4.37
CA ALA A 32 -14.04 -8.79 -3.92
C ALA A 32 -15.19 -9.32 -4.78
N ASP A 33 -16.12 -8.46 -5.19
CA ASP A 33 -17.24 -8.88 -6.03
C ASP A 33 -16.77 -9.28 -7.44
N ILE A 34 -15.85 -8.51 -8.04
CA ILE A 34 -15.18 -8.90 -9.29
C ILE A 34 -14.44 -10.24 -9.13
N CYS A 35 -13.74 -10.45 -8.01
CA CYS A 35 -13.05 -11.72 -7.75
C CYS A 35 -14.03 -12.92 -7.66
N LYS A 36 -15.22 -12.72 -7.09
CA LYS A 36 -16.27 -13.76 -7.09
C LYS A 36 -16.79 -14.03 -8.51
N GLU A 37 -17.02 -12.98 -9.30
CA GLU A 37 -17.53 -13.10 -10.67
C GLU A 37 -16.58 -13.89 -11.58
N VAL A 38 -15.26 -13.67 -11.46
CA VAL A 38 -14.26 -14.44 -12.22
C VAL A 38 -14.01 -15.84 -11.66
N GLY A 39 -14.70 -16.23 -10.59
CA GLY A 39 -14.59 -17.57 -9.99
C GLY A 39 -13.33 -17.79 -9.17
N LEU A 40 -12.77 -16.75 -8.55
CA LEU A 40 -11.65 -16.92 -7.61
C LEU A 40 -12.10 -17.84 -6.46
N PRO A 41 -11.36 -18.93 -6.14
CA PRO A 41 -11.80 -19.87 -5.12
C PRO A 41 -11.99 -19.22 -3.74
N SER A 42 -12.98 -19.71 -2.99
CA SER A 42 -13.27 -19.21 -1.65
C SER A 42 -12.04 -19.27 -0.75
N GLY A 43 -11.80 -18.20 0.02
CA GLY A 43 -10.67 -18.09 0.94
C GLY A 43 -9.34 -17.66 0.29
N VAL A 44 -9.25 -17.61 -1.05
CA VAL A 44 -8.03 -17.16 -1.73
C VAL A 44 -7.80 -15.66 -1.54
N LEU A 45 -8.84 -14.84 -1.64
CA LEU A 45 -8.83 -13.44 -1.23
C LEU A 45 -9.92 -13.19 -0.19
N ASN A 46 -9.52 -12.66 0.96
CA ASN A 46 -10.43 -12.24 2.02
C ASN A 46 -10.23 -10.74 2.27
N ILE A 47 -11.30 -9.99 2.46
CA ILE A 47 -11.25 -8.55 2.72
C ILE A 47 -11.92 -8.24 4.04
N VAL A 48 -11.20 -7.56 4.94
CA VAL A 48 -11.67 -7.24 6.30
C VAL A 48 -11.59 -5.73 6.54
N THR A 49 -12.71 -5.08 6.84
CA THR A 49 -12.84 -3.61 6.86
C THR A 49 -12.86 -2.97 8.25
N ARG A 50 -12.35 -3.67 9.27
CA ARG A 50 -12.29 -3.15 10.65
C ARG A 50 -11.13 -2.18 10.87
N LEU A 51 -11.12 -1.50 12.03
CA LEU A 51 -10.08 -0.56 12.41
C LEU A 51 -8.70 -1.24 12.54
N GLY A 52 -7.64 -0.44 12.44
CA GLY A 52 -6.26 -0.91 12.58
C GLY A 52 -6.01 -1.75 13.83
N PRO A 53 -6.38 -1.29 15.04
CA PRO A 53 -6.21 -2.06 16.27
C PRO A 53 -6.99 -3.39 16.28
N ASP A 54 -8.17 -3.43 15.64
CA ASP A 54 -9.09 -4.57 15.75
C ASP A 54 -8.81 -5.68 14.73
N ALA A 55 -8.29 -5.33 13.54
CA ALA A 55 -7.98 -6.31 12.50
C ALA A 55 -6.53 -6.24 12.02
N GLY A 56 -5.95 -5.05 11.89
CA GLY A 56 -4.58 -4.89 11.38
C GLY A 56 -3.52 -5.43 12.34
N ALA A 57 -3.61 -5.05 13.62
CA ALA A 57 -2.66 -5.50 14.64
C ALA A 57 -2.71 -7.03 14.85
N PRO A 58 -3.88 -7.66 15.06
CA PRO A 58 -3.98 -9.12 15.11
C PRO A 58 -3.44 -9.80 13.86
N LEU A 59 -3.78 -9.31 12.65
CA LEU A 59 -3.32 -9.91 11.40
C LEU A 59 -1.78 -9.88 11.29
N SER A 60 -1.14 -8.78 11.68
CA SER A 60 0.33 -8.68 11.65
C SER A 60 1.03 -9.65 12.60
N ALA A 61 0.39 -9.95 13.75
CA ALA A 61 0.93 -10.81 14.80
C ALA A 61 0.47 -12.28 14.71
N HIS A 62 -0.44 -12.62 13.79
CA HIS A 62 -1.07 -13.95 13.75
C HIS A 62 -0.08 -15.05 13.33
N PRO A 63 0.01 -16.20 14.03
CA PRO A 63 0.98 -17.26 13.71
C PRO A 63 0.86 -17.80 12.27
N ASP A 64 -0.36 -17.91 11.75
CA ASP A 64 -0.62 -18.45 10.41
C ASP A 64 -0.46 -17.43 9.26
N VAL A 65 0.05 -16.23 9.54
CA VAL A 65 0.36 -15.24 8.49
C VAL A 65 1.85 -15.28 8.19
N ASP A 66 2.20 -15.80 7.01
CA ASP A 66 3.61 -15.97 6.63
C ASP A 66 4.29 -14.66 6.26
N LYS A 67 3.55 -13.69 5.68
CA LYS A 67 4.09 -12.43 5.17
C LYS A 67 3.16 -11.26 5.44
N VAL A 68 3.74 -10.11 5.78
CA VAL A 68 3.00 -8.84 5.91
C VAL A 68 3.49 -7.82 4.88
N ALA A 69 2.56 -7.18 4.18
CA ALA A 69 2.84 -6.07 3.27
C ALA A 69 1.97 -4.87 3.64
N PHE A 70 2.59 -3.74 3.97
CA PHE A 70 1.91 -2.55 4.48
C PHE A 70 2.29 -1.30 3.68
N THR A 71 1.31 -0.42 3.47
CA THR A 71 1.53 0.93 2.99
C THR A 71 0.84 1.90 3.94
N GLY A 72 1.56 2.89 4.46
CA GLY A 72 0.97 3.87 5.37
C GLY A 72 2.01 4.66 6.16
N SER A 73 1.67 5.04 7.39
CA SER A 73 2.52 5.90 8.21
C SER A 73 3.77 5.17 8.72
N PHE A 74 4.85 5.94 8.93
CA PHE A 74 6.10 5.43 9.49
C PHE A 74 5.90 4.78 10.86
N GLU A 75 5.14 5.41 11.75
CA GLU A 75 4.91 4.89 13.11
C GLU A 75 4.12 3.58 13.12
N THR A 76 3.13 3.41 12.25
CA THR A 76 2.42 2.13 12.11
C THR A 76 3.31 1.07 11.48
N GLY A 77 4.14 1.45 10.50
CA GLY A 77 5.14 0.57 9.90
C GLY A 77 6.10 -0.03 10.93
N LYS A 78 6.61 0.78 11.88
CA LYS A 78 7.45 0.29 12.99
C LYS A 78 6.73 -0.76 13.84
N LYS A 79 5.46 -0.50 14.19
CA LYS A 79 4.65 -1.43 15.00
C LYS A 79 4.46 -2.76 14.27
N ILE A 80 4.21 -2.73 12.97
CA ILE A 80 4.08 -3.93 12.13
C ILE A 80 5.41 -4.69 12.04
N MET A 81 6.53 -3.99 11.85
CA MET A 81 7.85 -4.63 11.83
C MET A 81 8.15 -5.32 13.16
N ALA A 82 7.83 -4.65 14.28
CA ALA A 82 8.01 -5.21 15.61
C ALA A 82 7.12 -6.43 15.87
N SER A 83 5.86 -6.43 15.41
CA SER A 83 4.95 -7.58 15.58
C SER A 83 5.32 -8.77 14.71
N ALA A 84 5.97 -8.54 13.57
CA ALA A 84 6.48 -9.57 12.68
C ALA A 84 7.76 -10.27 13.21
N ALA A 85 8.55 -9.57 14.02
CA ALA A 85 9.87 -10.03 14.45
C ALA A 85 9.90 -11.38 15.21
N PRO A 86 8.98 -11.67 16.16
CA PRO A 86 9.03 -12.92 16.93
C PRO A 86 8.92 -14.20 16.08
N MET A 87 8.28 -14.11 14.92
CA MET A 87 8.10 -15.22 13.98
C MET A 87 8.99 -15.07 12.73
N VAL A 88 9.86 -14.06 12.70
CA VAL A 88 10.77 -13.75 11.57
C VAL A 88 10.02 -13.62 10.24
N LYS A 89 8.81 -13.03 10.27
CA LYS A 89 8.01 -12.88 9.05
C LYS A 89 8.65 -11.87 8.10
N PRO A 90 8.74 -12.16 6.80
CA PRO A 90 9.07 -11.17 5.80
C PRO A 90 8.08 -10.00 5.82
N VAL A 91 8.60 -8.77 5.89
CA VAL A 91 7.81 -7.54 5.82
C VAL A 91 8.18 -6.72 4.58
N THR A 92 7.18 -6.13 3.94
CA THR A 92 7.38 -5.09 2.91
C THR A 92 6.64 -3.84 3.36
N LEU A 93 7.35 -2.74 3.54
CA LEU A 93 6.84 -1.51 4.13
C LEU A 93 7.05 -0.34 3.17
N GLU A 94 5.96 0.17 2.60
CA GLU A 94 5.96 1.41 1.83
C GLU A 94 5.46 2.54 2.73
N LEU A 95 6.40 3.32 3.23
CA LEU A 95 6.14 4.33 4.25
C LEU A 95 6.23 5.73 3.64
N GLY A 96 5.63 6.71 4.29
CA GLY A 96 5.74 8.11 3.86
C GLY A 96 7.21 8.56 3.76
N GLY A 97 7.49 9.42 2.77
CA GLY A 97 8.82 9.98 2.54
C GLY A 97 8.85 11.50 2.61
N LYS A 98 10.07 12.06 2.53
CA LYS A 98 10.30 13.49 2.30
C LYS A 98 11.08 13.63 1.00
N SER A 99 10.35 13.93 -0.06
CA SER A 99 10.81 13.75 -1.42
C SER A 99 11.28 15.06 -2.01
N PRO A 100 12.58 15.18 -2.33
CA PRO A 100 13.09 16.40 -2.96
C PRO A 100 12.71 16.43 -4.44
N ILE A 101 12.49 17.64 -4.94
CA ILE A 101 12.50 17.94 -6.37
C ILE A 101 13.74 18.80 -6.60
N VAL A 102 14.65 18.33 -7.45
CA VAL A 102 15.90 19.02 -7.78
C VAL A 102 15.81 19.53 -9.21
N VAL A 103 16.01 20.83 -9.38
CA VAL A 103 15.94 21.52 -10.68
C VAL A 103 17.34 22.02 -11.01
N PHE A 104 17.90 21.55 -12.12
CA PHE A 104 19.21 22.00 -12.63
C PHE A 104 19.05 23.24 -13.51
N ASP A 105 20.15 23.93 -13.81
CA ASP A 105 20.16 25.18 -14.58
C ASP A 105 20.04 24.98 -16.09
N ASP A 106 20.20 23.74 -16.57
CA ASP A 106 20.16 23.36 -17.98
C ASP A 106 18.80 22.78 -18.44
N VAL A 107 17.76 22.90 -17.61
CA VAL A 107 16.42 22.37 -17.91
C VAL A 107 15.50 23.39 -18.58
N ASP A 108 14.51 22.88 -19.32
CA ASP A 108 13.34 23.65 -19.72
C ASP A 108 12.54 24.06 -18.48
N ILE A 109 12.62 25.34 -18.12
CA ILE A 109 12.07 25.86 -16.87
C ILE A 109 10.54 25.76 -16.82
N ASP A 110 9.85 25.90 -17.96
CA ASP A 110 8.39 25.83 -18.00
C ASP A 110 7.91 24.40 -17.70
N LYS A 111 8.59 23.40 -18.27
CA LYS A 111 8.34 21.99 -17.93
C LYS A 111 8.71 21.69 -16.49
N ALA A 112 9.83 22.22 -15.99
CA ALA A 112 10.24 22.01 -14.60
C ALA A 112 9.16 22.52 -13.62
N VAL A 113 8.57 23.68 -13.90
CA VAL A 113 7.46 24.24 -13.11
C VAL A 113 6.21 23.36 -13.20
N GLU A 114 5.76 23.00 -14.41
CA GLU A 114 4.55 22.19 -14.60
C GLU A 114 4.60 20.89 -13.80
N TRP A 115 5.69 20.14 -13.95
CA TRP A 115 5.89 18.88 -13.26
C TRP A 115 6.10 19.08 -11.76
N THR A 116 6.76 20.15 -11.32
CA THR A 116 6.86 20.46 -9.90
C THR A 116 5.47 20.71 -9.29
N LEU A 117 4.60 21.44 -9.99
CA LEU A 117 3.22 21.66 -9.56
C LEU A 117 2.44 20.34 -9.52
N PHE A 118 2.56 19.51 -10.56
CA PHE A 118 1.94 18.18 -10.59
C PHE A 118 2.41 17.34 -9.40
N GLY A 119 3.71 17.20 -9.19
CA GLY A 119 4.26 16.42 -8.08
C GLY A 119 3.76 16.91 -6.71
N CYS A 120 3.75 18.23 -6.50
CA CYS A 120 3.33 18.81 -5.23
C CYS A 120 1.82 18.69 -4.96
N PHE A 121 0.98 18.87 -5.98
CA PHE A 121 -0.45 19.12 -5.80
C PHE A 121 -1.35 18.02 -6.36
N TRP A 122 -0.82 17.06 -7.11
CA TRP A 122 -1.58 15.88 -7.52
C TRP A 122 -2.14 15.17 -6.28
N THR A 123 -3.40 14.72 -6.35
CA THR A 123 -4.15 14.17 -5.20
C THR A 123 -4.19 15.09 -3.97
N ASN A 124 -4.15 16.41 -4.15
CA ASN A 124 -4.07 17.38 -3.05
C ASN A 124 -2.82 17.17 -2.16
N GLY A 125 -1.73 16.62 -2.72
CA GLY A 125 -0.47 16.39 -2.00
C GLY A 125 -0.48 15.20 -1.03
N ILE A 126 -1.52 14.35 -1.01
CA ILE A 126 -1.63 13.21 -0.06
C ILE A 126 -1.00 11.90 -0.57
N THR A 127 -0.17 11.96 -1.62
CA THR A 127 0.55 10.79 -2.17
C THR A 127 1.88 10.56 -1.46
N ILE A 128 2.27 9.29 -1.26
CA ILE A 128 3.53 8.92 -0.57
C ILE A 128 4.80 9.32 -1.35
N GLN A 129 4.67 9.58 -2.65
CA GLN A 129 5.73 10.05 -3.53
C GLN A 129 5.26 11.19 -4.45
N PRO A 130 5.60 12.46 -4.17
CA PRO A 130 5.38 13.56 -5.11
C PRO A 130 6.45 13.67 -6.21
N HIS A 131 7.18 12.60 -6.52
CA HIS A 131 8.42 12.71 -7.32
C HIS A 131 8.02 12.69 -8.80
N VAL A 132 8.38 13.76 -9.51
CA VAL A 132 8.51 13.72 -10.96
C VAL A 132 9.98 13.54 -11.27
N ALA A 133 10.34 12.41 -11.87
CA ALA A 133 11.68 12.22 -12.39
C ALA A 133 11.77 12.92 -13.75
N PHE A 134 12.64 13.93 -13.86
CA PHE A 134 13.02 14.52 -15.13
C PHE A 134 14.13 13.67 -15.76
N GLY A 135 13.96 13.32 -17.04
CA GLY A 135 14.96 12.68 -17.89
C GLY A 135 14.95 13.32 -19.26
#